data_AF-A0A6G3MGA6-F1
#
_entry.id   AF-A0A6G3MGA6-F1
#
_cell.length_a   1.000
_cell.length_b   1.000
_cell.length_c   1.000
_cell.angle_alpha   90.00
_cell.angle_beta   90.00
_cell.angle_gamma   90.00
#
_symmetry.space_group_name_H-M   'P 1'
#
loop_
_entity.id
_entity.type
_entity.pdbx_description
1 polymer ?
#
loop_
_entity_poly.entity_id
_entity_poly.type
_entity_poly.pdbx_seq_one_letter_code
_entity_poly.pdbx_strand_id
1 'polypeptide(L)'
;DVQTKIDKRTIQSPHEQILYDNDAIDDFIVDDLNYPPESLAEDSRKHKEIYYTDLAAQQNDDIFGDDFDADELNETVEKTEQEQRQFLKDTYEPAELERFHLTQTDIDIRLNDIPERMQRRTKPVESCESSYELNEESSWIFQQAFLKKPLFSKASSKDFFKQSLSATETISVILDLIRNKKFEVPFIWKYRKELYCPLFDRNDLWKIYDMDNEWMYLKERKSTLISLMVQMRNYQKYYERKNLSFTDLGAPIELNDIDLINKLPTLENVKDYYDYFSFYYMEDLRTTQTILENELSSEELVGLKLLDLSERRKPQCFNPYEYCKKNGMMEIIGMFGISSKEFAENIKENYQKHVPRKKMLDPITVATSF
;
A
#
# COMPACT_ATOMS: atom_id res chain seq x y z
N ASP A 1 -62.40 14.29 43.78
CA ASP A 1 -62.24 15.75 43.64
C ASP A 1 -61.04 16.11 42.78
N VAL A 2 -61.36 16.78 41.66
CA VAL A 2 -60.63 17.90 40.98
C VAL A 2 -59.09 17.77 40.86
N GLN A 3 -58.46 17.43 39.72
CA GLN A 3 -58.38 18.06 38.38
C GLN A 3 -57.51 19.33 38.27
N THR A 4 -56.34 19.21 37.61
CA THR A 4 -55.69 20.19 36.67
C THR A 4 -54.41 19.53 36.10
N LYS A 5 -54.37 19.04 34.84
CA LYS A 5 -54.03 19.68 33.53
C LYS A 5 -52.55 20.12 33.36
N ILE A 6 -51.75 19.38 32.53
CA ILE A 6 -51.31 19.67 31.13
C ILE A 6 -50.00 20.51 31.14
N ASP A 7 -48.83 20.07 30.63
CA ASP A 7 -48.47 19.90 29.20
C ASP A 7 -47.37 18.84 28.97
N LYS A 8 -47.53 18.03 27.91
CA LYS A 8 -46.48 17.18 27.31
C LYS A 8 -46.25 17.65 25.87
N ARG A 9 -45.01 17.99 25.50
CA ARG A 9 -44.62 18.23 24.10
C ARG A 9 -43.84 17.04 23.56
N THR A 10 -44.49 16.33 22.63
CA THR A 10 -43.94 15.32 21.72
C THR A 10 -43.36 16.04 20.50
N ILE A 11 -42.16 15.66 20.06
CA ILE A 11 -41.58 16.10 18.78
C ILE A 11 -41.71 14.92 17.82
N GLN A 12 -42.37 15.15 16.69
CA GLN A 12 -42.61 14.20 15.60
C GLN A 12 -42.04 14.79 14.30
N SER A 13 -41.29 13.97 13.56
CA SER A 13 -40.79 14.21 12.19
C SER A 13 -41.92 14.13 11.15
N PRO A 14 -41.74 14.67 9.94
CA PRO A 14 -42.01 13.83 8.77
C PRO A 14 -41.07 13.99 7.56
N HIS A 15 -40.87 12.85 6.87
CA HIS A 15 -40.40 12.70 5.49
C HIS A 15 -41.39 13.28 4.47
N GLU A 16 -40.89 13.76 3.32
CA GLU A 16 -41.68 13.90 2.09
C GLU A 16 -40.86 13.49 0.85
N GLN A 17 -41.37 12.49 0.13
CA GLN A 17 -41.04 12.11 -1.25
C GLN A 17 -42.08 12.77 -2.17
N ILE A 18 -41.68 13.31 -3.32
CA ILE A 18 -42.58 13.54 -4.45
C ILE A 18 -41.89 13.11 -5.75
N LEU A 19 -42.53 12.14 -6.43
CA LEU A 19 -42.37 11.74 -7.82
C LEU A 19 -43.44 12.47 -8.64
N TYR A 20 -43.10 13.00 -9.82
CA TYR A 20 -44.00 13.07 -10.98
C TYR A 20 -43.20 13.07 -12.30
N ASP A 21 -43.53 12.10 -13.15
CA ASP A 21 -43.21 12.02 -14.58
C ASP A 21 -43.96 13.10 -15.39
N ASN A 22 -43.40 13.51 -16.52
CA ASN A 22 -44.15 13.70 -17.78
C ASN A 22 -43.18 13.82 -18.98
N ASP A 23 -43.34 12.87 -19.91
CA ASP A 23 -42.73 12.84 -21.24
C ASP A 23 -43.30 13.91 -22.19
N ALA A 24 -42.54 14.14 -23.26
CA ALA A 24 -42.89 14.76 -24.55
C ALA A 24 -42.91 16.30 -24.64
N ILE A 25 -41.87 16.86 -25.28
CA ILE A 25 -41.97 17.61 -26.55
C ILE A 25 -40.60 17.52 -27.23
N ASP A 26 -40.58 16.81 -28.34
CA ASP A 26 -39.58 16.85 -29.40
C ASP A 26 -40.15 17.83 -30.44
N ASP A 27 -39.47 18.94 -30.72
CA ASP A 27 -39.73 19.83 -31.86
C ASP A 27 -38.56 20.85 -31.95
N PHE A 28 -37.59 20.63 -32.85
CA PHE A 28 -37.60 21.13 -34.23
C PHE A 28 -36.72 22.39 -34.37
N ILE A 29 -35.41 22.18 -34.62
CA ILE A 29 -34.56 23.24 -35.17
C ILE A 29 -34.43 22.97 -36.66
N VAL A 30 -35.18 23.76 -37.44
CA VAL A 30 -35.05 23.85 -38.90
C VAL A 30 -34.27 25.10 -39.24
N ASP A 31 -33.22 24.89 -40.03
CA ASP A 31 -32.48 25.93 -40.73
C ASP A 31 -33.44 26.76 -41.62
N ASP A 32 -33.48 28.08 -41.44
CA ASP A 32 -33.36 28.97 -42.60
C ASP A 32 -33.00 30.42 -42.25
N LEU A 33 -32.13 30.94 -43.10
CA LEU A 33 -31.34 32.16 -43.05
C LEU A 33 -32.15 33.46 -43.20
N ASN A 34 -31.71 34.54 -42.53
CA ASN A 34 -31.32 35.81 -43.21
C ASN A 34 -30.92 36.94 -42.24
N TYR A 35 -29.65 37.37 -42.34
CA TYR A 35 -29.11 38.75 -42.44
C TYR A 35 -27.70 38.89 -41.78
N PRO A 36 -26.63 39.09 -42.57
CA PRO A 36 -25.31 39.59 -42.11
C PRO A 36 -25.06 41.05 -42.62
N PRO A 37 -23.90 41.72 -42.40
CA PRO A 37 -22.73 41.45 -41.53
C PRO A 37 -22.26 42.65 -40.67
N GLU A 38 -21.60 42.41 -39.54
CA GLU A 38 -20.45 43.23 -39.10
C GLU A 38 -19.48 42.38 -38.26
N SER A 39 -18.22 42.74 -38.37
CA SER A 39 -17.05 41.87 -38.50
C SER A 39 -16.35 41.41 -37.23
N LEU A 40 -15.98 40.11 -37.23
CA LEU A 40 -14.66 39.52 -36.94
C LEU A 40 -14.11 39.54 -35.49
N ALA A 41 -14.18 38.39 -34.82
CA ALA A 41 -13.00 37.54 -34.54
C ALA A 41 -13.40 36.24 -33.81
N GLU A 42 -13.53 35.14 -34.56
CA GLU A 42 -13.59 33.78 -34.01
C GLU A 42 -12.16 33.28 -33.75
N ASP A 43 -11.82 33.03 -32.48
CA ASP A 43 -10.58 32.33 -32.13
C ASP A 43 -10.85 30.82 -32.14
N SER A 44 -10.85 30.25 -33.35
CA SER A 44 -10.91 28.81 -33.58
C SER A 44 -9.59 28.15 -33.19
N ARG A 45 -9.44 27.81 -31.90
CA ARG A 45 -8.32 26.98 -31.44
C ARG A 45 -8.56 25.54 -31.88
N LYS A 46 -8.08 25.25 -33.09
CA LYS A 46 -7.90 23.89 -33.60
C LYS A 46 -7.15 23.06 -32.56
N HIS A 47 -7.72 21.92 -32.19
CA HIS A 47 -7.00 20.82 -31.56
C HIS A 47 -5.78 20.50 -32.43
N LYS A 48 -4.60 20.91 -31.96
CA LYS A 48 -3.33 20.45 -32.50
C LYS A 48 -2.93 19.28 -31.62
N GLU A 49 -3.13 18.06 -32.11
CA GLU A 49 -2.42 16.90 -31.58
C GLU A 49 -0.93 17.19 -31.77
N ILE A 50 -0.25 17.36 -30.65
CA ILE A 50 1.16 17.67 -30.59
C ILE A 50 1.90 16.33 -30.69
N TYR A 51 2.37 16.00 -31.89
CA TYR A 51 3.33 14.93 -32.15
C TYR A 51 4.70 15.59 -32.37
N TYR A 52 5.49 15.82 -31.32
CA TYR A 52 6.77 16.55 -31.42
C TYR A 52 8.02 15.69 -31.62
N THR A 53 7.94 14.36 -31.62
CA THR A 53 9.16 13.53 -31.63
C THR A 53 9.51 12.94 -33.01
N ASP A 54 8.56 12.35 -33.74
CA ASP A 54 8.91 11.59 -34.95
C ASP A 54 9.26 12.44 -36.18
N LEU A 55 8.63 13.62 -36.33
CA LEU A 55 8.90 14.49 -37.48
C LEU A 55 10.22 15.27 -37.36
N ALA A 56 10.61 15.62 -36.13
CA ALA A 56 11.85 16.34 -35.86
C ALA A 56 13.07 15.41 -36.00
N ALA A 57 12.95 14.16 -35.55
CA ALA A 57 13.99 13.14 -35.73
C ALA A 57 14.25 12.85 -37.22
N GLN A 58 13.20 12.64 -38.03
CA GLN A 58 13.35 12.43 -39.47
C GLN A 58 13.95 13.63 -40.21
N GLN A 59 13.68 14.86 -39.77
CA GLN A 59 14.24 16.06 -40.38
C GLN A 59 15.72 16.26 -40.03
N ASN A 60 16.18 15.76 -38.89
CA ASN A 60 17.58 15.90 -38.49
C ASN A 60 18.50 14.94 -39.28
N ASP A 61 18.02 13.73 -39.57
CA ASP A 61 18.76 12.72 -40.36
C ASP A 61 19.01 13.16 -41.82
N ASP A 62 18.06 13.90 -42.41
CA ASP A 62 18.17 14.41 -43.79
C ASP A 62 19.04 15.68 -43.91
N ILE A 63 19.30 16.40 -42.81
CA ILE A 63 20.01 17.69 -42.82
C ILE A 63 21.51 17.53 -42.47
N PHE A 64 21.88 16.59 -41.61
CA PHE A 64 23.25 16.40 -41.14
C PHE A 64 23.78 15.01 -41.53
N GLY A 65 24.35 14.89 -42.72
CA GLY A 65 24.88 13.63 -43.24
C GLY A 65 26.02 13.04 -42.40
N ASP A 66 25.90 11.73 -42.11
CA ASP A 66 26.82 10.61 -41.78
C ASP A 66 28.18 10.84 -41.07
N ASP A 67 28.57 12.05 -40.68
CA ASP A 67 29.88 12.38 -40.07
C ASP A 67 29.74 13.24 -38.79
N PHE A 68 28.52 13.34 -38.23
CA PHE A 68 28.23 14.11 -37.01
C PHE A 68 28.19 13.18 -35.80
N ASP A 69 29.01 13.44 -34.78
CA ASP A 69 29.06 12.66 -33.54
C ASP A 69 27.70 12.72 -32.82
N ALA A 70 26.91 11.64 -32.94
CA ALA A 70 25.55 11.53 -32.40
C ALA A 70 25.48 11.75 -30.87
N ASP A 71 26.58 11.49 -30.16
CA ASP A 71 26.68 11.67 -28.72
C ASP A 71 26.64 13.16 -28.30
N GLU A 72 27.20 14.08 -29.09
CA GLU A 72 27.19 15.53 -28.81
C GLU A 72 25.80 16.16 -29.07
N LEU A 73 25.05 15.62 -30.04
CA LEU A 73 23.66 15.99 -30.30
C LEU A 73 22.72 15.51 -29.19
N ASN A 74 22.88 14.27 -28.72
CA ASN A 74 22.05 13.76 -27.63
C ASN A 74 22.20 14.61 -26.36
N GLU A 75 23.43 15.01 -26.00
CA GLU A 75 23.64 15.88 -24.85
C GLU A 75 22.98 17.27 -25.00
N THR A 76 22.97 17.83 -26.21
CA THR A 76 22.38 19.15 -26.46
C THR A 76 20.85 19.11 -26.52
N VAL A 77 20.28 18.04 -27.07
CA VAL A 77 18.83 17.77 -27.07
C VAL A 77 18.34 17.51 -25.64
N GLU A 78 19.05 16.68 -24.87
CA GLU A 78 18.67 16.42 -23.48
C GLU A 78 18.66 17.70 -22.64
N LYS A 79 19.72 18.53 -22.75
CA LYS A 79 19.81 19.83 -22.04
C LYS A 79 18.65 20.76 -22.39
N THR A 80 18.35 20.91 -23.68
CA THR A 80 17.24 21.77 -24.13
C THR A 80 15.86 21.27 -23.69
N GLU A 81 15.65 19.96 -23.65
CA GLU A 81 14.42 19.41 -23.08
C GLU A 81 14.30 19.64 -21.57
N GLN A 82 15.40 19.57 -20.80
CA GLN A 82 15.36 19.85 -19.36
C GLN A 82 14.96 21.31 -19.10
N GLU A 83 15.53 22.23 -19.88
CA GLU A 83 15.21 23.66 -19.81
C GLU A 83 13.73 23.92 -20.15
N GLN A 84 13.19 23.25 -21.18
CA GLN A 84 11.77 23.34 -21.53
C GLN A 84 10.86 22.76 -20.45
N ARG A 85 11.26 21.65 -19.80
CA ARG A 85 10.52 21.06 -18.67
C ARG A 85 10.50 22.01 -17.47
N GLN A 86 11.61 22.68 -17.19
CA GLN A 86 11.69 23.65 -16.10
C GLN A 86 10.85 24.89 -16.41
N PHE A 87 10.93 25.39 -17.64
CA PHE A 87 10.09 26.48 -18.13
C PHE A 87 8.59 26.14 -18.03
N LEU A 88 8.19 24.91 -18.40
CA LEU A 88 6.80 24.46 -18.31
C LEU A 88 6.30 24.41 -16.86
N LYS A 89 7.14 23.96 -15.92
CA LYS A 89 6.84 23.92 -14.47
C LYS A 89 6.74 25.33 -13.86
N ASP A 90 7.55 26.27 -14.32
CA ASP A 90 7.59 27.63 -13.78
C ASP A 90 6.48 28.53 -14.36
N THR A 91 5.97 28.20 -15.56
CA THR A 91 4.99 29.03 -16.28
C THR A 91 3.54 28.66 -15.97
N TYR A 92 3.24 27.38 -15.70
CA TYR A 92 1.88 26.88 -15.56
C TYR A 92 1.55 26.41 -14.14
N GLU A 93 0.27 26.45 -13.78
CA GLU A 93 -0.19 25.93 -12.50
C GLU A 93 -0.09 24.39 -12.47
N PRO A 94 0.31 23.77 -11.34
CA PRO A 94 0.42 22.32 -11.23
C PRO A 94 -0.85 21.55 -11.64
N ALA A 95 -2.03 22.08 -11.33
CA ALA A 95 -3.31 21.46 -11.69
C ALA A 95 -3.56 21.44 -13.22
N GLU A 96 -3.06 22.44 -13.95
CA GLU A 96 -3.15 22.46 -15.42
C GLU A 96 -2.21 21.42 -16.03
N LEU A 97 -1.00 21.28 -15.48
CA LEU A 97 -0.03 20.27 -15.92
C LEU A 97 -0.57 18.85 -15.72
N GLU A 98 -1.23 18.58 -14.60
CA GLU A 98 -1.91 17.30 -14.35
C GLU A 98 -3.04 17.05 -15.35
N ARG A 99 -3.88 18.07 -15.60
CA ARG A 99 -5.00 17.97 -16.55
C ARG A 99 -4.55 17.66 -17.97
N PHE A 100 -3.38 18.14 -18.37
CA PHE A 100 -2.83 17.94 -19.71
C PHE A 100 -1.82 16.78 -19.81
N HIS A 101 -1.60 16.01 -18.74
CA HIS A 101 -0.63 14.93 -18.69
C HIS A 101 0.81 15.37 -19.06
N LEU A 102 1.21 16.51 -18.50
CA LEU A 102 2.52 17.15 -18.69
C LEU A 102 3.38 17.12 -17.43
N THR A 103 2.96 16.35 -16.42
CA THR A 103 3.76 16.17 -15.22
C THR A 103 5.03 15.36 -15.53
N GLN A 104 6.01 15.43 -14.63
CA GLN A 104 7.22 14.61 -14.75
C GLN A 104 6.87 13.12 -14.82
N THR A 105 5.92 12.67 -14.00
CA THR A 105 5.47 11.27 -13.99
C THR A 105 4.85 10.85 -15.32
N ASP A 106 4.13 11.73 -16.00
CA ASP A 106 3.55 11.41 -17.32
C ASP A 106 4.62 11.33 -18.41
N ILE A 107 5.66 12.17 -18.32
CA ILE A 107 6.83 12.10 -19.21
C ILE A 107 7.55 10.77 -19.00
N ASP A 108 7.81 10.41 -17.75
CA ASP A 108 8.48 9.15 -17.42
C ASP A 108 7.65 7.94 -17.91
N ILE A 109 6.32 7.99 -17.80
CA ILE A 109 5.42 6.96 -18.34
C ILE A 109 5.55 6.83 -19.87
N ARG A 110 5.67 7.95 -20.60
CA ARG A 110 5.85 7.95 -22.06
C ARG A 110 7.22 7.40 -22.50
N LEU A 111 8.26 7.67 -21.72
CA LEU A 111 9.63 7.24 -22.02
C LEU A 111 9.85 5.76 -21.67
N ASN A 112 9.16 5.23 -20.66
CA ASN A 112 9.32 3.85 -20.23
C ASN A 112 8.54 2.87 -21.12
N ASP A 113 9.24 1.87 -21.66
CA ASP A 113 8.63 0.75 -22.42
C ASP A 113 8.00 -0.29 -21.48
N ILE A 114 6.95 0.13 -20.77
CA ILE A 114 6.14 -0.68 -19.86
C ILE A 114 4.68 -0.26 -20.04
N PRO A 115 3.71 -1.19 -20.06
CA PRO A 115 2.31 -0.81 -20.14
C PRO A 115 1.90 0.16 -19.02
N GLU A 116 1.22 1.26 -19.38
CA GLU A 116 0.83 2.35 -18.47
C GLU A 116 0.09 1.84 -17.22
N ARG A 117 -0.76 0.82 -17.37
CA ARG A 117 -1.48 0.20 -16.25
C ARG A 117 -0.54 -0.37 -15.20
N MET A 118 0.55 -1.00 -15.62
CA MET A 118 1.55 -1.59 -14.74
C MET A 118 2.38 -0.51 -14.03
N GLN A 119 2.62 0.61 -14.71
CA GLN A 119 3.33 1.76 -14.15
C GLN A 119 2.48 2.51 -13.10
N ARG A 120 1.17 2.60 -13.32
CA ARG A 120 0.22 3.31 -12.43
C ARG A 120 -0.28 2.48 -11.23
N ARG A 121 0.25 1.28 -11.00
CA ARG A 121 -0.09 0.47 -9.82
C ARG A 121 0.40 1.15 -8.54
N THR A 122 -0.26 0.87 -7.42
CA THR A 122 0.18 1.32 -6.09
C THR A 122 1.61 0.86 -5.76
N LYS A 123 1.96 -0.36 -6.19
CA LYS A 123 3.32 -0.90 -6.11
C LYS A 123 3.82 -1.18 -7.53
N PRO A 124 4.98 -0.61 -7.93
CA PRO A 124 5.58 -0.89 -9.23
C PRO A 124 5.84 -2.39 -9.42
N VAL A 125 5.76 -2.84 -10.67
CA VAL A 125 6.03 -4.24 -11.01
C VAL A 125 7.54 -4.46 -11.04
N GLU A 126 8.05 -5.09 -10.00
CA GLU A 126 9.46 -5.47 -9.91
C GLU A 126 9.69 -6.83 -10.57
N SER A 127 10.69 -6.92 -11.43
CA SER A 127 11.16 -8.18 -11.99
C SER A 127 11.65 -9.11 -10.90
N CYS A 128 11.36 -10.41 -11.04
CA CYS A 128 11.78 -11.43 -10.10
C CYS A 128 12.60 -12.50 -10.82
N GLU A 129 13.89 -12.56 -10.49
CA GLU A 129 14.79 -13.58 -11.03
C GLU A 129 14.68 -14.92 -10.28
N SER A 130 14.20 -14.90 -9.02
CA SER A 130 14.10 -16.08 -8.18
C SER A 130 12.81 -16.86 -8.46
N SER A 131 12.95 -18.05 -9.07
CA SER A 131 11.85 -18.98 -9.27
C SER A 131 11.20 -19.45 -7.96
N TYR A 132 11.96 -19.44 -6.86
CA TYR A 132 11.43 -19.77 -5.53
C TYR A 132 10.40 -18.74 -5.05
N GLU A 133 10.69 -17.44 -5.24
CA GLU A 133 9.77 -16.37 -4.83
C GLU A 133 8.46 -16.43 -5.62
N LEU A 134 8.54 -16.67 -6.94
CA LEU A 134 7.34 -16.85 -7.78
C LEU A 134 6.50 -18.05 -7.36
N ASN A 135 7.13 -19.12 -6.86
CA ASN A 135 6.42 -20.29 -6.37
C ASN A 135 5.76 -20.05 -5.00
N GLU A 136 6.40 -19.28 -4.13
CA GLU A 136 5.80 -18.85 -2.85
C GLU A 136 4.61 -17.92 -3.09
N GLU A 137 4.78 -16.93 -3.95
CA GLU A 137 3.74 -16.01 -4.39
C GLU A 137 2.56 -16.75 -5.02
N SER A 138 2.82 -17.63 -5.99
CA SER A 138 1.76 -18.39 -6.66
C SER A 138 0.98 -19.29 -5.69
N SER A 139 1.67 -19.91 -4.73
CA SER A 139 1.04 -20.67 -3.65
C SER A 139 0.16 -19.78 -2.77
N TRP A 140 0.62 -18.59 -2.44
CA TRP A 140 -0.13 -17.62 -1.65
C TRP A 140 -1.36 -17.10 -2.40
N ILE A 141 -1.22 -16.68 -3.66
CA ILE A 141 -2.33 -16.24 -4.52
C ILE A 141 -3.34 -17.37 -4.62
N PHE A 142 -2.90 -18.60 -4.83
CA PHE A 142 -3.78 -19.76 -4.90
C PHE A 142 -4.62 -19.91 -3.62
N GLN A 143 -3.98 -19.82 -2.44
CA GLN A 143 -4.66 -19.93 -1.15
C GLN A 143 -5.63 -18.76 -0.89
N GLN A 144 -5.21 -17.53 -1.13
CA GLN A 144 -6.01 -16.34 -0.81
C GLN A 144 -7.12 -16.09 -1.83
N ALA A 145 -6.86 -16.29 -3.12
CA ALA A 145 -7.78 -15.95 -4.18
C ALA A 145 -8.72 -17.10 -4.56
N PHE A 146 -8.24 -18.34 -4.54
CA PHE A 146 -8.99 -19.47 -5.10
C PHE A 146 -9.45 -20.49 -4.05
N LEU A 147 -8.76 -20.61 -2.91
CA LEU A 147 -9.20 -21.50 -1.81
C LEU A 147 -10.12 -20.82 -0.78
N LYS A 148 -9.95 -19.51 -0.51
CA LYS A 148 -10.87 -18.77 0.36
C LYS A 148 -12.25 -18.71 -0.28
N LYS A 149 -13.13 -19.63 0.12
CA LYS A 149 -14.55 -19.60 -0.23
C LYS A 149 -15.19 -18.36 0.41
N PRO A 150 -16.00 -17.58 -0.33
CA PRO A 150 -16.91 -16.65 0.34
C PRO A 150 -17.86 -17.48 1.22
N LEU A 151 -18.11 -17.01 2.44
CA LEU A 151 -18.81 -17.72 3.53
C LEU A 151 -20.18 -18.33 3.15
N PHE A 152 -20.74 -17.96 1.99
CA PHE A 152 -22.08 -18.34 1.53
C PHE A 152 -22.14 -19.04 0.15
N SER A 153 -21.01 -19.41 -0.46
CA SER A 153 -21.04 -20.06 -1.78
C SER A 153 -21.21 -21.59 -1.68
N LYS A 154 -22.24 -22.11 -2.35
CA LYS A 154 -22.42 -23.54 -2.60
C LYS A 154 -21.38 -23.97 -3.65
N ALA A 155 -20.47 -24.86 -3.25
CA ALA A 155 -19.38 -25.34 -4.11
C ALA A 155 -19.90 -25.85 -5.46
N SER A 156 -19.34 -25.35 -6.55
CA SER A 156 -19.60 -25.84 -7.90
C SER A 156 -18.51 -26.85 -8.26
N SER A 157 -18.85 -27.89 -9.04
CA SER A 157 -17.91 -28.95 -9.43
C SER A 157 -16.67 -28.47 -10.20
N LYS A 158 -16.65 -27.22 -10.70
CA LYS A 158 -15.44 -26.58 -11.28
C LYS A 158 -14.35 -26.26 -10.23
N ASP A 159 -14.71 -26.19 -8.95
CA ASP A 159 -13.79 -25.81 -7.86
C ASP A 159 -12.79 -26.92 -7.52
N PHE A 160 -13.09 -28.19 -7.87
CA PHE A 160 -12.20 -29.33 -7.60
C PHE A 160 -11.01 -29.44 -8.57
N PHE A 161 -11.16 -28.98 -9.81
CA PHE A 161 -10.09 -29.06 -10.83
C PHE A 161 -8.98 -28.03 -10.61
N LYS A 162 -9.32 -26.90 -9.99
CA LYS A 162 -8.36 -25.84 -9.61
C LYS A 162 -7.51 -26.22 -8.40
N GLN A 163 -7.82 -27.30 -7.69
CA GLN A 163 -7.13 -27.70 -6.44
C GLN A 163 -5.86 -28.54 -6.64
N SER A 164 -5.39 -28.67 -7.88
CA SER A 164 -4.19 -29.44 -8.21
C SER A 164 -2.93 -28.57 -8.12
N LEU A 165 -1.79 -29.19 -7.76
CA LEU A 165 -0.44 -28.59 -7.81
C LEU A 165 -0.13 -27.93 -9.18
N SER A 166 -0.80 -28.38 -10.24
CA SER A 166 -0.71 -27.78 -11.58
C SER A 166 -1.23 -26.33 -11.61
N ALA A 167 -2.22 -25.96 -10.79
CA ALA A 167 -2.74 -24.60 -10.74
C ALA A 167 -1.72 -23.60 -10.19
N THR A 168 -0.95 -23.98 -9.17
CA THR A 168 0.13 -23.13 -8.62
C THR A 168 1.26 -22.95 -9.63
N GLU A 169 1.65 -24.01 -10.34
CA GLU A 169 2.65 -23.94 -11.41
C GLU A 169 2.20 -23.02 -12.55
N THR A 170 0.94 -23.14 -12.97
CA THR A 170 0.36 -22.26 -13.99
C THR A 170 0.33 -20.80 -13.53
N ILE A 171 -0.03 -20.52 -12.27
CA ILE A 171 0.02 -19.15 -11.73
C ILE A 171 1.45 -18.63 -11.75
N SER A 172 2.45 -19.45 -11.37
CA SER A 172 3.87 -19.07 -11.41
C SER A 172 4.31 -18.66 -12.82
N VAL A 173 3.90 -19.41 -13.86
CA VAL A 173 4.17 -19.07 -15.26
C VAL A 173 3.47 -17.77 -15.67
N ILE A 174 2.22 -17.55 -15.24
CA ILE A 174 1.49 -16.29 -15.51
C ILE A 174 2.21 -15.10 -14.86
N LEU A 175 2.67 -15.25 -13.61
CA LEU A 175 3.43 -14.22 -12.90
C LEU A 175 4.76 -13.91 -13.58
N ASP A 176 5.46 -14.91 -14.14
CA ASP A 176 6.68 -14.68 -14.94
C ASP A 176 6.39 -13.81 -16.18
N LEU A 177 5.28 -14.08 -16.88
CA LEU A 177 4.87 -13.26 -18.03
C LEU A 177 4.52 -11.82 -17.63
N ILE A 178 3.91 -11.62 -16.47
CA ILE A 178 3.57 -10.29 -15.97
C ILE A 178 4.82 -9.56 -15.47
N ARG A 179 5.58 -10.14 -14.53
CA ARG A 179 6.69 -9.46 -13.85
C ARG A 179 7.95 -9.34 -14.71
N ASN A 180 8.33 -10.42 -15.39
CA ASN A 180 9.60 -10.47 -16.12
C ASN A 180 9.44 -10.08 -17.59
N LYS A 181 8.33 -10.46 -18.24
CA LYS A 181 8.05 -10.08 -19.64
C LYS A 181 7.18 -8.84 -19.80
N LYS A 182 6.62 -8.31 -18.71
CA LYS A 182 5.78 -7.09 -18.71
C LYS A 182 4.58 -7.17 -19.65
N PHE A 183 4.03 -8.38 -19.84
CA PHE A 183 2.84 -8.57 -20.67
C PHE A 183 1.56 -8.26 -19.90
N GLU A 184 0.66 -7.49 -20.50
CA GLU A 184 -0.65 -7.23 -19.91
C GLU A 184 -1.58 -8.45 -19.99
N VAL A 185 -2.55 -8.49 -19.07
CA VAL A 185 -3.60 -9.53 -19.02
C VAL A 185 -4.33 -9.71 -20.36
N PRO A 186 -4.73 -8.66 -21.13
CA PRO A 186 -5.36 -8.85 -22.43
C PRO A 186 -4.47 -9.57 -23.45
N PHE A 187 -3.16 -9.31 -23.43
CA PHE A 187 -2.19 -9.97 -24.31
C PHE A 187 -2.05 -11.45 -23.95
N ILE A 188 -1.86 -11.76 -22.66
CA ILE A 188 -1.78 -13.13 -22.15
C ILE A 188 -3.06 -13.89 -22.53
N TRP A 189 -4.23 -13.28 -22.32
CA TRP A 189 -5.53 -13.87 -22.66
C TRP A 189 -5.67 -14.20 -24.15
N LYS A 190 -5.14 -13.35 -25.02
CA LYS A 190 -5.31 -13.50 -26.47
C LYS A 190 -4.32 -14.49 -27.08
N TYR A 191 -3.06 -14.45 -26.65
CA TYR A 191 -1.93 -15.09 -27.35
C TYR A 191 -1.21 -16.19 -26.56
N ARG A 192 -1.54 -16.39 -25.28
CA ARG A 192 -0.89 -17.36 -24.39
C ARG A 192 -1.87 -18.34 -23.72
N LYS A 193 -2.95 -18.67 -24.44
CA LYS A 193 -4.05 -19.51 -23.94
C LYS A 193 -3.60 -20.91 -23.53
N GLU A 194 -2.59 -21.43 -24.19
CA GLU A 194 -1.99 -22.74 -23.96
C GLU A 194 -1.43 -22.93 -22.56
N LEU A 195 -1.03 -21.84 -21.89
CA LEU A 195 -0.36 -21.92 -20.58
C LEU A 195 -1.35 -22.08 -19.42
N TYR A 196 -2.58 -21.58 -19.58
CA TYR A 196 -3.54 -21.49 -18.48
C TYR A 196 -4.90 -22.14 -18.76
N CYS A 197 -5.21 -22.46 -20.02
CA CYS A 197 -6.42 -23.19 -20.37
C CYS A 197 -6.23 -24.70 -20.07
N PRO A 198 -7.22 -25.39 -19.49
CA PRO A 198 -8.59 -24.94 -19.16
C PRO A 198 -8.75 -24.46 -17.70
N LEU A 199 -7.66 -24.25 -16.98
CA LEU A 199 -7.67 -23.98 -15.52
C LEU A 199 -8.23 -22.60 -15.19
N PHE A 200 -7.83 -21.56 -15.94
CA PHE A 200 -8.16 -20.18 -15.63
C PHE A 200 -8.93 -19.50 -16.75
N ASP A 201 -9.88 -18.64 -16.37
CA ASP A 201 -10.62 -17.78 -17.29
C ASP A 201 -10.04 -16.35 -17.29
N ARG A 202 -10.53 -15.50 -18.19
CA ARG A 202 -10.11 -14.09 -18.30
C ARG A 202 -10.19 -13.33 -16.97
N ASN A 203 -11.26 -13.55 -16.20
CA ASN A 203 -11.45 -12.90 -14.91
C ASN A 203 -10.45 -13.41 -13.86
N ASP A 204 -10.07 -14.68 -13.94
CA ASP A 204 -9.08 -15.25 -13.04
C ASP A 204 -7.68 -14.65 -13.30
N LEU A 205 -7.34 -14.33 -14.56
CA LEU A 205 -6.08 -13.65 -14.90
C LEU A 205 -6.00 -12.25 -14.30
N TRP A 206 -7.08 -11.47 -14.38
CA TRP A 206 -7.15 -10.16 -13.70
C TRP A 206 -7.05 -10.32 -12.19
N LYS A 207 -7.69 -11.34 -11.62
CA LYS A 207 -7.57 -11.65 -10.20
C LYS A 207 -6.12 -11.94 -9.80
N ILE A 208 -5.38 -12.72 -10.59
CA ILE A 208 -3.95 -12.99 -10.34
C ILE A 208 -3.15 -11.68 -10.37
N TYR A 209 -3.42 -10.83 -11.37
CA TYR A 209 -2.76 -9.51 -11.48
C TYR A 209 -3.04 -8.60 -10.26
N ASP A 210 -4.26 -8.55 -9.76
CA ASP A 210 -4.58 -7.74 -8.58
C ASP A 210 -3.94 -8.33 -7.31
N MET A 211 -3.91 -9.66 -7.20
CA MET A 211 -3.32 -10.36 -6.05
C MET A 211 -1.79 -10.24 -6.00
N ASP A 212 -1.11 -10.15 -7.14
CA ASP A 212 0.33 -9.80 -7.21
C ASP A 212 0.60 -8.42 -6.59
N ASN A 213 -0.31 -7.44 -6.77
CA ASN A 213 -0.17 -6.11 -6.15
C ASN A 213 -0.23 -6.21 -4.63
N GLU A 214 -1.19 -6.98 -4.13
CA GLU A 214 -1.38 -7.23 -2.71
C GLU A 214 -0.21 -8.03 -2.11
N TRP A 215 0.35 -8.98 -2.85
CA TRP A 215 1.54 -9.71 -2.44
C TRP A 215 2.77 -8.79 -2.30
N MET A 216 3.02 -7.93 -3.30
CA MET A 216 4.11 -6.96 -3.25
C MET A 216 3.94 -6.00 -2.07
N TYR A 217 2.71 -5.56 -1.81
CA TYR A 217 2.40 -4.74 -0.65
C TYR A 217 2.63 -5.49 0.67
N LEU A 218 2.22 -6.75 0.77
CA LEU A 218 2.47 -7.60 1.93
C LEU A 218 3.97 -7.80 2.18
N LYS A 219 4.75 -8.07 1.12
CA LYS A 219 6.20 -8.29 1.18
C LYS A 219 6.92 -7.05 1.69
N GLU A 220 6.58 -5.87 1.18
CA GLU A 220 7.13 -4.59 1.64
C GLU A 220 6.80 -4.33 3.11
N ARG A 221 5.54 -4.57 3.52
CA ARG A 221 5.10 -4.37 4.91
C ARG A 221 5.80 -5.30 5.89
N LYS A 222 5.98 -6.58 5.51
CA LYS A 222 6.79 -7.54 6.27
C LYS A 222 8.24 -7.09 6.38
N SER A 223 8.87 -6.74 5.26
CA SER A 223 10.26 -6.27 5.24
C SER A 223 10.45 -5.03 6.12
N THR A 224 9.49 -4.09 6.06
CA THR A 224 9.48 -2.90 6.91
C THR A 224 9.41 -3.25 8.39
N LEU A 225 8.48 -4.12 8.79
CA LEU A 225 8.33 -4.55 10.18
C LEU A 225 9.57 -5.31 10.69
N ILE A 226 10.12 -6.21 9.88
CA ILE A 226 11.32 -6.97 10.21
C ILE A 226 12.50 -6.02 10.42
N SER A 227 12.67 -5.05 9.52
CA SER A 227 13.75 -4.06 9.64
C SER A 227 13.64 -3.26 10.94
N LEU A 228 12.43 -2.79 11.31
CA LEU A 228 12.18 -2.14 12.60
C LEU A 228 12.51 -3.04 13.80
N MET A 229 12.13 -4.32 13.74
CA MET A 229 12.42 -5.27 14.81
C MET A 229 13.91 -5.57 14.95
N VAL A 230 14.64 -5.65 13.84
CA VAL A 230 16.10 -5.83 13.83
C VAL A 230 16.79 -4.60 14.42
N GLN A 231 16.36 -3.37 14.08
CA GLN A 231 16.85 -2.14 14.70
C GLN A 231 16.66 -2.18 16.22
N MET A 232 15.45 -2.49 16.67
CA MET A 232 15.15 -2.56 18.10
C MET A 232 15.93 -3.67 18.80
N ARG A 233 16.15 -4.82 18.14
CA ARG A 233 16.96 -5.90 18.71
C ARG A 233 18.42 -5.52 18.86
N ASN A 234 18.98 -4.80 17.88
CA ASN A 234 20.35 -4.30 17.98
C ASN A 234 20.49 -3.25 19.09
N TYR A 235 19.47 -2.42 19.27
CA TYR A 235 19.40 -1.48 20.38
C TYR A 235 19.34 -2.20 21.74
N GLN A 236 18.53 -3.24 21.89
CA GLN A 236 18.51 -4.05 23.12
C GLN A 236 19.89 -4.67 23.41
N LYS A 237 20.56 -5.23 22.40
CA LYS A 237 21.92 -5.77 22.52
C LYS A 237 22.94 -4.70 22.94
N TYR A 238 22.78 -3.46 22.48
CA TYR A 238 23.63 -2.36 22.88
C TYR A 238 23.56 -2.08 24.39
N TYR A 239 22.34 -2.04 24.95
CA TYR A 239 22.13 -1.86 26.39
C TYR A 239 22.64 -3.06 27.20
N GLU A 240 22.41 -4.29 26.70
CA GLU A 240 22.96 -5.51 27.29
C GLU A 240 24.50 -5.43 27.39
N ARG A 241 25.20 -4.97 26.35
CA ARG A 241 26.67 -4.83 26.35
C ARG A 241 27.17 -3.79 27.34
N LYS A 242 26.47 -2.66 27.48
CA LYS A 242 26.85 -1.58 28.40
C LYS A 242 26.42 -1.84 29.85
N ASN A 243 25.79 -2.98 30.16
CA ASN A 243 25.25 -3.33 31.47
C ASN A 243 24.31 -2.26 32.07
N LEU A 244 23.61 -1.50 31.22
CA LEU A 244 22.54 -0.62 31.70
C LEU A 244 21.31 -1.48 31.99
N SER A 245 20.60 -1.19 33.10
CA SER A 245 19.42 -1.95 33.51
C SER A 245 18.39 -2.03 32.39
N PHE A 246 18.01 -3.25 32.05
CA PHE A 246 17.14 -3.65 30.94
C PHE A 246 15.65 -3.33 31.16
N THR A 247 15.27 -2.88 32.36
CA THR A 247 13.88 -2.82 32.85
C THR A 247 12.93 -1.96 32.01
N ASP A 248 13.44 -1.02 31.21
CA ASP A 248 12.62 -0.04 30.52
C ASP A 248 12.41 -0.31 29.02
N LEU A 249 13.23 -1.15 28.39
CA LEU A 249 13.22 -1.39 26.93
C LEU A 249 12.23 -2.47 26.44
N GLY A 250 11.37 -2.97 27.34
CA GLY A 250 10.38 -4.01 27.03
C GLY A 250 10.96 -5.43 26.94
N ALA A 251 10.18 -6.37 26.39
CA ALA A 251 10.60 -7.76 26.28
C ALA A 251 11.67 -7.94 25.17
N PRO A 252 12.65 -8.84 25.33
CA PRO A 252 13.64 -9.08 24.29
C PRO A 252 12.96 -9.65 23.04
N ILE A 253 13.29 -9.10 21.87
CA ILE A 253 12.77 -9.59 20.59
C ILE A 253 13.55 -10.86 20.22
N GLU A 254 12.82 -11.97 20.02
CA GLU A 254 13.42 -13.26 19.66
C GLU A 254 13.49 -13.45 18.15
N LEU A 255 14.41 -14.32 17.69
CA LEU A 255 14.46 -14.72 16.28
C LEU A 255 13.18 -15.45 15.84
N ASN A 256 12.54 -16.16 16.77
CA ASN A 256 11.25 -16.82 16.55
C ASN A 256 10.15 -15.83 16.13
N ASP A 257 10.18 -14.61 16.65
CA ASP A 257 9.20 -13.57 16.34
C ASP A 257 9.35 -13.09 14.89
N ILE A 258 10.60 -13.02 14.39
CA ILE A 258 10.91 -12.65 13.00
C ILE A 258 10.45 -13.77 12.04
N ASP A 259 10.73 -15.03 12.39
CA ASP A 259 10.27 -16.19 11.61
C ASP A 259 8.74 -16.28 11.55
N LEU A 260 8.07 -15.88 12.63
CA LEU A 260 6.61 -15.83 12.69
C LEU A 260 6.06 -14.80 11.69
N ILE A 261 6.66 -13.62 11.59
CA ILE A 261 6.25 -12.55 10.66
C ILE A 261 6.38 -12.99 9.22
N ASN A 262 7.48 -13.68 8.88
CA ASN A 262 7.67 -14.22 7.53
C ASN A 262 6.52 -15.17 7.14
N LYS A 263 6.03 -15.97 8.09
CA LYS A 263 4.94 -16.94 7.88
C LYS A 263 3.53 -16.33 7.88
N LEU A 264 3.35 -15.04 8.18
CA LEU A 264 2.01 -14.43 8.24
C LEU A 264 1.37 -14.35 6.84
N PRO A 265 0.13 -14.85 6.64
CA PRO A 265 -0.47 -14.91 5.32
C PRO A 265 -1.29 -13.67 4.94
N THR A 266 -1.69 -12.81 5.87
CA THR A 266 -2.59 -11.69 5.59
C THR A 266 -2.01 -10.35 6.04
N LEU A 267 -2.40 -9.30 5.33
CA LEU A 267 -2.03 -7.93 5.69
C LEU A 267 -2.56 -7.52 7.07
N GLU A 268 -3.77 -7.96 7.42
CA GLU A 268 -4.37 -7.72 8.73
C GLU A 268 -3.50 -8.26 9.86
N ASN A 269 -3.02 -9.50 9.74
CA ASN A 269 -2.14 -10.07 10.75
C ASN A 269 -0.84 -9.26 10.86
N VAL A 270 -0.22 -8.88 9.75
CA VAL A 270 1.01 -8.05 9.77
C VAL A 270 0.74 -6.70 10.43
N LYS A 271 -0.42 -6.10 10.19
CA LYS A 271 -0.85 -4.86 10.83
C LYS A 271 -1.00 -5.03 12.35
N ASP A 272 -1.64 -6.09 12.81
CA ASP A 272 -1.80 -6.36 14.24
C ASP A 272 -0.43 -6.51 14.96
N TYR A 273 0.53 -7.20 14.32
CA TYR A 273 1.91 -7.29 14.83
C TYR A 273 2.62 -5.95 14.80
N TYR A 274 2.42 -5.14 13.75
CA TYR A 274 2.96 -3.79 13.69
C TYR A 274 2.40 -2.91 14.80
N ASP A 275 1.08 -2.96 15.06
CA ASP A 275 0.42 -2.18 16.09
C ASP A 275 0.90 -2.64 17.49
N TYR A 276 1.05 -3.95 17.71
CA TYR A 276 1.68 -4.50 18.92
C TYR A 276 3.11 -4.00 19.12
N PHE A 277 3.94 -4.07 18.07
CA PHE A 277 5.33 -3.61 18.13
C PHE A 277 5.40 -2.09 18.38
N SER A 278 4.58 -1.32 17.67
CA SER A 278 4.48 0.14 17.81
C SER A 278 4.03 0.53 19.22
N PHE A 279 3.14 -0.24 19.84
CA PHE A 279 2.62 0.06 21.17
C PHE A 279 3.70 0.01 22.27
N TYR A 280 4.66 -0.92 22.16
CA TYR A 280 5.71 -1.11 23.17
C TYR A 280 7.02 -0.37 22.88
N TYR A 281 7.39 -0.19 21.61
CA TYR A 281 8.75 0.20 21.24
C TYR A 281 8.85 1.53 20.46
N MET A 282 7.74 2.21 20.17
CA MET A 282 7.76 3.39 19.28
C MET A 282 8.51 4.60 19.86
N GLU A 283 8.43 4.85 21.16
CA GLU A 283 9.22 5.91 21.81
C GLU A 283 10.73 5.63 21.72
N ASP A 284 11.13 4.39 21.95
CA ASP A 284 12.54 3.99 21.96
C ASP A 284 13.17 4.00 20.55
N LEU A 285 12.38 3.69 19.50
CA LEU A 285 12.81 3.66 18.10
C LEU A 285 13.45 4.95 17.59
N ARG A 286 13.05 6.10 18.14
CA ARG A 286 13.68 7.38 17.76
C ARG A 286 15.11 7.46 18.27
N THR A 287 15.34 6.99 19.49
CA THR A 287 16.68 6.96 20.09
C THR A 287 17.54 5.87 19.46
N THR A 288 16.92 4.76 19.03
CA THR A 288 17.64 3.64 18.42
C THR A 288 18.40 4.08 17.18
N GLN A 289 17.78 4.88 16.30
CA GLN A 289 18.46 5.34 15.08
C GLN A 289 19.74 6.12 15.41
N THR A 290 19.66 7.12 16.29
CA THR A 290 20.82 7.94 16.65
C THR A 290 21.95 7.13 17.30
N ILE A 291 21.60 6.08 18.06
CA ILE A 291 22.59 5.24 18.73
C ILE A 291 23.21 4.24 17.75
N LEU A 292 22.42 3.69 16.83
CA LEU A 292 22.92 2.80 15.79
C LEU A 292 23.87 3.53 14.83
N GLU A 293 23.54 4.76 14.43
CA GLU A 293 24.41 5.59 13.58
C GLU A 293 25.76 5.93 14.22
N ASN A 294 25.81 6.02 15.56
CA ASN A 294 27.04 6.32 16.29
C ASN A 294 27.91 5.08 16.58
N GLU A 295 27.32 3.89 16.63
CA GLU A 295 28.00 2.68 17.12
C GLU A 295 28.25 1.63 16.01
N LEU A 296 27.47 1.61 14.93
CA LEU A 296 27.69 0.69 13.80
C LEU A 296 28.40 1.42 12.65
N SER A 297 29.29 0.69 11.97
CA SER A 297 29.90 1.17 10.72
C SER A 297 28.84 1.37 9.65
N SER A 298 29.01 2.36 8.78
CA SER A 298 28.12 2.60 7.63
C SER A 298 27.93 1.35 6.77
N GLU A 299 28.93 0.48 6.66
CA GLU A 299 28.86 -0.79 5.92
C GLU A 299 27.92 -1.82 6.58
N GLU A 300 27.90 -1.89 7.92
CA GLU A 300 27.03 -2.79 8.67
C GLU A 300 25.56 -2.32 8.63
N LEU A 301 25.34 -1.01 8.65
CA LEU A 301 24.01 -0.41 8.53
C LEU A 301 23.40 -0.67 7.14
N VAL A 302 24.21 -0.55 6.08
CA VAL A 302 23.80 -0.84 4.70
C VAL A 302 23.51 -2.34 4.52
N GLY A 303 24.34 -3.22 5.10
CA GLY A 303 24.13 -4.67 5.05
C GLY A 303 22.84 -5.15 5.73
N LEU A 304 22.37 -4.42 6.74
CA LEU A 304 21.15 -4.76 7.48
C LEU A 304 19.86 -4.23 6.83
N LYS A 305 19.93 -3.47 5.73
CA LYS A 305 18.76 -2.86 5.04
C LYS A 305 17.81 -2.18 6.03
N LEU A 306 18.39 -1.38 6.91
CA LEU A 306 17.66 -0.70 7.97
C LEU A 306 16.83 0.45 7.41
N LEU A 307 15.61 0.64 7.93
CA LEU A 307 14.78 1.78 7.56
C LEU A 307 15.38 3.08 8.12
N ASP A 308 15.46 4.12 7.28
CA ASP A 308 15.69 5.47 7.78
C ASP A 308 14.40 5.99 8.45
N LEU A 309 14.45 6.24 9.76
CA LEU A 309 13.33 6.78 10.53
C LEU A 309 13.39 8.31 10.65
N SER A 310 14.47 8.95 10.19
CA SER A 310 14.69 10.40 10.28
C SER A 310 13.67 11.19 9.44
N GLU A 311 13.30 10.64 8.29
CA GLU A 311 12.29 11.17 7.38
C GLU A 311 10.86 10.91 7.87
N ARG A 312 10.66 9.89 8.72
CA ARG A 312 9.36 9.52 9.27
C ARG A 312 9.06 10.30 10.55
N ARG A 313 8.95 11.62 10.43
CA ARG A 313 8.35 12.46 11.49
C ARG A 313 6.84 12.22 11.56
N LYS A 314 6.43 11.05 12.05
CA LYS A 314 5.03 10.88 12.47
C LYS A 314 4.78 11.84 13.64
N PRO A 315 3.65 12.56 13.67
CA PRO A 315 3.26 13.29 14.86
C PRO A 315 3.24 12.32 16.04
N GLN A 316 3.75 12.73 17.19
CA GLN A 316 3.72 11.91 18.39
C GLN A 316 2.25 11.76 18.81
N CYS A 317 1.62 10.68 18.34
CA CYS A 317 0.32 10.28 18.84
C CYS A 317 0.52 9.98 20.31
N PHE A 318 -0.25 10.65 21.17
CA PHE A 318 -0.27 10.37 22.59
C PHE A 318 -0.49 8.87 22.81
N ASN A 319 0.52 8.18 23.35
CA ASN A 319 0.42 6.77 23.71
C ASN A 319 -0.05 6.67 25.16
N PRO A 320 -1.31 6.24 25.43
CA PRO A 320 -1.83 6.15 26.79
C PRO A 320 -0.99 5.20 27.66
N TYR A 321 -0.39 4.17 27.06
CA TYR A 321 0.43 3.21 27.78
C TYR A 321 1.72 3.81 28.32
N GLU A 322 2.47 4.52 27.49
CA GLU A 322 3.68 5.23 27.93
C GLU A 322 3.35 6.30 28.98
N TYR A 323 2.22 6.99 28.82
CA TYR A 323 1.74 7.94 29.83
C TYR A 323 1.50 7.25 31.18
N CYS A 324 0.75 6.14 31.20
CA CYS A 324 0.53 5.37 32.41
C CYS A 324 1.83 4.80 33.00
N LYS A 325 2.77 4.37 32.16
CA LYS A 325 4.10 3.87 32.56
C LYS A 325 4.92 4.96 33.26
N LYS A 326 5.00 6.16 32.67
CA LYS A 326 5.70 7.33 33.23
C LYS A 326 5.10 7.79 34.55
N ASN A 327 3.80 7.62 34.75
CA ASN A 327 3.09 7.97 35.98
C ASN A 327 3.08 6.84 37.03
N GLY A 328 3.85 5.75 36.84
CA GLY A 328 3.97 4.69 37.84
C GLY A 328 2.74 3.77 37.98
N MET A 329 1.75 3.86 37.08
CA MET A 329 0.53 3.05 37.14
C MET A 329 0.77 1.56 36.87
N MET A 330 1.99 1.16 36.50
CA MET A 330 2.38 -0.23 36.26
C MET A 330 2.27 -1.11 37.52
N GLU A 331 2.43 -0.53 38.71
CA GLU A 331 2.32 -1.26 39.97
C GLU A 331 0.89 -1.80 40.22
N ILE A 332 -0.12 -1.02 39.81
CA ILE A 332 -1.53 -1.41 39.84
C ILE A 332 -1.78 -2.56 38.87
N ILE A 333 -1.18 -2.52 37.67
CA ILE A 333 -1.29 -3.59 36.68
C ILE A 333 -0.76 -4.92 37.24
N GLY A 334 0.36 -4.87 37.98
CA GLY A 334 0.92 -6.03 38.67
C GLY A 334 0.03 -6.64 39.76
N MET A 335 -1.11 -6.04 40.10
CA MET A 335 -2.09 -6.63 41.02
C MET A 335 -3.07 -7.59 40.38
N PHE A 336 -3.39 -7.41 39.09
CA PHE A 336 -4.33 -8.30 38.39
C PHE A 336 -3.80 -9.74 38.32
N GLY A 337 -2.49 -9.93 38.54
CA GLY A 337 -1.89 -11.24 38.81
C GLY A 337 -1.71 -12.12 37.58
N ILE A 338 -2.10 -11.63 36.41
CA ILE A 338 -1.93 -12.27 35.10
C ILE A 338 -1.43 -11.23 34.09
N SER A 339 -0.43 -11.59 33.30
CA SER A 339 0.06 -10.75 32.20
C SER A 339 -0.85 -10.85 30.97
N SER A 340 -0.87 -9.82 30.12
CA SER A 340 -1.57 -9.84 28.82
C SER A 340 -1.10 -11.01 27.94
N LYS A 341 0.20 -11.35 27.99
CA LYS A 341 0.78 -12.50 27.28
C LYS A 341 0.28 -13.83 27.84
N GLU A 342 0.26 -13.98 29.15
CA GLU A 342 -0.25 -15.19 29.83
C GLU A 342 -1.75 -15.39 29.55
N PHE A 343 -2.52 -14.31 29.52
CA PHE A 343 -3.93 -14.33 29.15
C PHE A 343 -4.14 -14.74 27.68
N ALA A 344 -3.33 -14.20 26.76
CA ALA A 344 -3.38 -14.59 25.35
C ALA A 344 -3.03 -16.07 25.13
N GLU A 345 -2.07 -16.61 25.88
CA GLU A 345 -1.76 -18.05 25.85
C GLU A 345 -2.96 -18.91 26.27
N ASN A 346 -3.70 -18.51 27.31
CA ASN A 346 -4.89 -19.23 27.73
C ASN A 346 -5.97 -19.28 26.63
N ILE A 347 -6.16 -18.16 25.92
CA ILE A 347 -7.12 -18.09 24.81
C ILE A 347 -6.63 -18.96 23.65
N LYS A 348 -5.36 -18.86 23.29
CA LYS A 348 -4.77 -19.65 22.18
C LYS A 348 -4.91 -21.15 22.40
N GLU A 349 -4.70 -21.61 23.63
CA GLU A 349 -4.76 -23.02 23.99
C GLU A 349 -6.19 -23.50 24.30
N ASN A 350 -7.18 -22.61 24.38
CA ASN A 350 -8.57 -22.90 24.79
C ASN A 350 -8.69 -23.60 26.16
N TYR A 351 -7.69 -23.47 27.03
CA TYR A 351 -7.77 -23.91 28.42
C TYR A 351 -6.93 -22.99 29.33
N GLN A 352 -7.28 -22.98 30.62
CA GLN A 352 -6.62 -22.11 31.59
C GLN A 352 -5.27 -22.69 32.04
N LYS A 353 -4.23 -22.45 31.25
CA LYS A 353 -2.84 -22.80 31.57
C LYS A 353 -2.29 -21.92 32.70
N HIS A 354 -2.56 -20.62 32.64
CA HIS A 354 -2.11 -19.61 33.60
C HIS A 354 -3.28 -19.12 34.45
N VAL A 355 -3.17 -19.27 35.76
CA VAL A 355 -4.19 -18.82 36.72
C VAL A 355 -3.78 -17.45 37.29
N PRO A 356 -4.71 -16.48 37.37
CA PRO A 356 -4.41 -15.18 37.97
C PRO A 356 -3.91 -15.31 39.42
N ARG A 357 -2.74 -14.72 39.69
CA ARG A 357 -2.15 -14.64 41.02
C ARG A 357 -2.94 -13.63 41.87
N LYS A 358 -3.87 -14.11 42.69
CA LYS A 358 -4.67 -13.23 43.57
C LYS A 358 -3.77 -12.52 44.59
N LYS A 359 -3.69 -11.19 44.54
CA LYS A 359 -3.30 -10.37 45.70
C LYS A 359 -4.55 -10.14 46.56
N MET A 360 -4.40 -10.21 47.88
CA MET A 360 -5.51 -10.12 48.85
C MET A 360 -6.05 -8.69 49.08
N LEU A 361 -5.56 -7.70 48.32
CA LEU A 361 -5.93 -6.30 48.47
C LEU A 361 -7.05 -5.94 47.50
N ASP A 362 -8.05 -5.24 48.00
CA ASP A 362 -9.16 -4.73 47.20
C ASP A 362 -8.64 -3.67 46.20
N PRO A 363 -8.99 -3.75 44.89
CA PRO A 363 -8.48 -2.82 43.88
C PRO A 363 -8.71 -1.34 44.20
N ILE A 364 -9.82 -1.02 44.88
CA ILE A 364 -10.16 0.36 45.28
C ILE A 364 -9.14 0.88 46.30
N THR A 365 -8.75 0.04 47.26
CA THR A 365 -7.83 0.43 48.34
C THR A 365 -6.43 0.74 47.78
N VAL A 366 -6.00 0.03 46.74
CA VAL A 366 -4.70 0.31 46.11
C VAL A 366 -4.77 1.48 45.14
N ALA A 367 -5.89 1.69 44.45
CA ALA A 367 -6.08 2.88 43.64
C ALA A 367 -6.00 4.17 44.49
N THR A 368 -6.42 4.15 45.75
CA THR A 368 -6.31 5.30 46.66
C THR A 368 -4.90 5.57 47.19
N SER A 369 -3.96 4.64 47.02
CA SER A 369 -2.56 4.80 47.48
C SER A 369 -1.62 5.41 46.44
N PHE A 370 -2.08 5.59 45.20
CA PHE A 370 -1.39 6.28 44.11
C PHE A 370 -2.13 7.57 43.79
#